data_AF-A0A2G9U475-F1
#
_entry.id   AF-A0A2G9U475-F1
#
_cell.length_a   1.000
_cell.length_b   1.000
_cell.length_c   1.000
_cell.angle_alpha   90.00
_cell.angle_beta   90.00
_cell.angle_gamma   90.00
#
_symmetry.space_group_name_H-M   'P 1'
#
loop_
_entity.id
_entity.type
_entity.pdbx_description
1 polymer ?
#
loop_
_entity_poly.entity_id
_entity_poly.type
_entity_poly.pdbx_seq_one_letter_code
_entity_poly.pdbx_strand_id
1 'polypeptide(L)'
;MMTETPYYRKPGEPWGSIFPENLYFAINTFLNFNVFASIGSLTANYIKQPKPGFLWIPVVLRVLFIPFFMFCNYQPVGKERTVEVIFKSEWWFTIAGSVMAFTCGYFSSLALIYTPSVVPTCYQKISGMAAAIALMLGILCGVSFTPVIAAITAAL
;
A
#
# COMPACT_ATOMS: atom_id res chain seq x y z
N MET A 1 8.69 1.69 18.34
CA MET A 1 8.79 0.47 17.52
C MET A 1 8.74 0.74 16.00
N MET A 2 8.95 1.98 15.51
CA MET A 2 9.03 2.30 14.07
C MET A 2 10.48 2.49 13.56
N THR A 3 11.47 2.10 14.36
CA THR A 3 12.91 2.38 14.13
C THR A 3 13.73 1.15 13.77
N GLU A 4 13.10 -0.02 13.59
CA GLU A 4 13.82 -1.24 13.20
C GLU A 4 13.56 -1.50 11.73
N THR A 5 14.66 -1.51 10.97
CA THR A 5 14.68 -1.52 9.51
C THR A 5 14.16 -2.87 8.96
N PRO A 6 13.17 -2.89 8.05
CA PRO A 6 12.74 -4.12 7.40
C PRO A 6 13.67 -4.52 6.25
N TYR A 7 14.96 -4.18 6.29
CA TYR A 7 15.93 -4.50 5.24
C TYR A 7 16.68 -5.77 5.62
N TYR A 8 16.50 -6.87 4.87
CA TYR A 8 17.22 -8.11 5.16
C TYR A 8 18.70 -7.93 4.88
N ARG A 9 19.51 -8.14 5.93
CA ARG A 9 20.97 -8.09 5.88
C ARG A 9 21.53 -9.44 6.32
N LYS A 10 22.39 -10.04 5.50
CA LYS A 10 23.28 -11.11 5.98
C LYS A 10 24.30 -10.49 6.95
N PRO A 11 24.58 -11.09 8.11
CA PRO A 11 25.55 -10.54 9.06
C PRO A 11 26.91 -10.29 8.36
N GLY A 12 27.31 -9.02 8.21
CA GLY A 12 28.65 -8.64 7.71
C GLY A 12 28.74 -7.80 6.42
N GLU A 13 27.67 -7.58 5.64
CA GLU A 13 27.74 -6.75 4.42
C GLU A 13 27.63 -5.24 4.72
N PRO A 14 28.41 -4.34 4.08
CA PRO A 14 28.29 -2.88 4.28
C PRO A 14 26.93 -2.33 3.82
N TRP A 15 26.54 -1.17 4.34
CA TRP A 15 25.27 -0.50 4.01
C TRP A 15 25.19 -0.20 2.51
N GLY A 16 24.23 -0.83 1.83
CA GLY A 16 24.10 -0.78 0.37
C GLY A 16 23.10 0.24 -0.17
N SER A 17 22.39 0.98 0.69
CA SER A 17 21.37 1.95 0.27
C SER A 17 21.86 3.39 0.31
N ILE A 18 21.32 4.23 -0.57
CA ILE A 18 21.67 5.65 -0.69
C ILE A 18 21.20 6.48 0.53
N PHE A 19 20.19 6.00 1.27
CA PHE A 19 19.62 6.72 2.42
C PHE A 19 20.19 6.23 3.75
N PRO A 20 20.29 7.08 4.79
CA PRO A 20 20.72 6.66 6.13
C PRO A 20 19.78 5.61 6.73
N GLU A 21 20.32 4.63 7.45
CA GLU A 21 19.58 3.50 8.05
C GLU A 21 18.34 3.92 8.87
N ASN A 22 18.49 4.97 9.69
CA ASN A 22 17.41 5.50 10.53
C ASN A 22 16.30 6.22 9.75
N LEU A 23 16.58 6.63 8.51
CA LEU A 23 15.69 7.45 7.68
C LEU A 23 15.13 6.67 6.48
N TYR A 24 15.70 5.50 6.16
CA TYR A 24 15.32 4.70 5.00
C TYR A 24 13.82 4.39 5.01
N PHE A 25 13.27 3.90 6.12
CA PHE A 25 11.83 3.58 6.21
C PHE A 25 10.95 4.83 6.09
N ALA A 26 11.32 5.92 6.75
CA ALA A 26 10.57 7.17 6.72
C ALA A 26 10.56 7.80 5.32
N ILE A 27 11.66 7.76 4.59
CA ILE A 27 11.77 8.35 3.25
C ILE A 27 11.17 7.41 2.20
N ASN A 28 11.61 6.15 2.19
CA ASN A 28 11.28 5.22 1.12
C ASN A 28 9.85 4.69 1.20
N THR A 29 9.31 4.53 2.41
CA THR A 29 7.96 4.01 2.62
C THR A 29 6.99 5.12 2.97
N PHE A 30 7.24 5.89 4.03
CA PHE A 30 6.24 6.85 4.53
C PHE A 30 6.10 8.09 3.62
N LEU A 31 7.20 8.78 3.31
CA LEU A 31 7.17 9.98 2.47
C LEU A 31 6.77 9.64 1.04
N ASN A 32 7.40 8.62 0.45
CA ASN A 32 7.06 8.14 -0.89
C ASN A 32 5.56 7.82 -0.99
N PHE A 33 5.02 7.00 -0.07
CA PHE A 33 3.60 6.63 -0.11
C PHE A 33 2.68 7.86 -0.03
N ASN A 34 2.93 8.78 0.88
CA ASN A 34 2.08 9.96 1.04
C ASN A 34 2.14 10.91 -0.17
N VAL A 35 3.32 11.11 -0.76
CA VAL A 35 3.49 11.97 -1.94
C VAL A 35 2.77 11.36 -3.14
N PHE A 36 3.04 10.09 -3.45
CA PHE A 36 2.40 9.42 -4.60
C PHE A 36 0.89 9.24 -4.41
N ALA A 37 0.42 8.97 -3.19
CA ALA A 37 -1.02 8.91 -2.91
C ALA A 37 -1.70 10.27 -3.10
N SER A 38 -1.04 11.37 -2.71
CA SER A 38 -1.54 12.73 -2.95
C SER A 38 -1.59 13.08 -4.43
N ILE A 39 -0.56 12.71 -5.20
CA ILE A 39 -0.55 12.91 -6.66
C ILE A 39 -1.65 12.06 -7.32
N GLY A 40 -1.86 10.82 -6.85
CA GLY A 40 -2.92 9.95 -7.33
C GLY A 40 -4.32 10.53 -7.07
N SER A 41 -4.58 11.05 -5.87
CA SER A 41 -5.86 11.66 -5.54
C SER A 41 -6.12 12.96 -6.32
N LEU A 42 -5.08 13.77 -6.54
CA LEU A 42 -5.13 14.94 -7.44
C LEU A 42 -5.48 14.52 -8.86
N THR A 43 -4.81 13.48 -9.38
CA THR A 43 -5.05 12.98 -10.73
C THR A 43 -6.48 12.46 -10.91
N ALA A 44 -7.07 11.83 -9.88
CA ALA A 44 -8.46 11.36 -9.91
C ALA A 44 -9.50 12.50 -10.04
N ASN A 45 -9.14 13.72 -9.65
CA ASN A 45 -10.01 14.88 -9.84
C ASN A 45 -10.03 15.38 -11.29
N TYR A 46 -8.88 15.31 -11.98
CA TYR A 46 -8.71 15.78 -13.37
C TYR A 46 -9.08 14.71 -14.41
N ILE A 47 -8.63 13.47 -14.20
CA ILE A 47 -8.83 12.34 -15.11
C ILE A 47 -9.84 11.40 -14.46
N LYS A 48 -11.09 11.42 -14.95
CA LYS A 48 -12.17 10.55 -14.47
C LYS A 48 -12.32 9.32 -15.38
N GLN A 49 -11.24 8.59 -15.59
CA GLN A 49 -11.22 7.30 -16.29
C GLN A 49 -10.65 6.24 -15.34
N PRO A 50 -11.40 5.17 -14.97
CA PRO A 50 -12.29 4.36 -15.81
C PRO A 50 -13.77 4.48 -15.44
N LYS A 51 -14.67 3.95 -16.29
CA LYS A 51 -16.10 3.85 -15.99
C LYS A 51 -16.34 3.13 -14.64
N PRO A 52 -17.38 3.50 -13.87
CA PRO A 52 -17.64 2.96 -12.53
C PRO A 52 -17.74 1.43 -12.48
N GLY A 53 -18.14 0.78 -13.58
CA GLY A 53 -18.19 -0.69 -13.69
C GLY A 53 -16.84 -1.41 -13.79
N PHE A 54 -15.74 -0.71 -14.08
CA PHE A 54 -14.40 -1.32 -14.20
C PHE A 54 -13.50 -1.04 -13.00
N LEU A 55 -13.99 -0.32 -11.99
CA LEU A 55 -13.20 0.08 -10.81
C LEU A 55 -12.77 -1.11 -9.94
N TRP A 56 -13.52 -2.20 -9.96
CA TRP A 56 -13.22 -3.40 -9.18
C TRP A 56 -11.98 -4.15 -9.68
N ILE A 57 -11.70 -4.13 -10.99
CA ILE A 57 -10.55 -4.84 -11.60
C ILE A 57 -9.21 -4.35 -11.02
N PRO A 58 -8.89 -3.04 -11.02
CA PRO A 58 -7.65 -2.56 -10.43
C PRO A 58 -7.65 -2.64 -8.90
N VAL A 59 -8.82 -2.70 -8.24
CA VAL A 59 -8.90 -2.97 -6.79
C VAL A 59 -8.49 -4.41 -6.49
N VAL A 60 -8.97 -5.39 -7.26
CA VAL A 60 -8.61 -6.81 -7.08
C VAL A 60 -7.15 -7.05 -7.48
N LEU A 61 -6.67 -6.37 -8.53
CA LEU A 61 -5.25 -6.44 -8.92
C LEU A 61 -4.31 -6.00 -7.79
N ARG A 62 -4.76 -5.12 -6.88
CA ARG A 62 -3.98 -4.72 -5.69
C ARG A 62 -3.74 -5.86 -4.70
N VAL A 63 -4.60 -6.88 -4.67
CA VAL A 63 -4.37 -8.07 -3.84
C VAL A 63 -3.13 -8.84 -4.30
N LEU A 64 -2.79 -8.79 -5.60
CA LEU A 64 -1.57 -9.41 -6.13
C LEU A 64 -0.29 -8.69 -5.69
N PHE A 65 -0.37 -7.43 -5.26
CA PHE A 65 0.78 -6.75 -4.68
C PHE A 65 1.13 -7.29 -3.28
N ILE A 66 0.17 -7.87 -2.54
CA ILE A 66 0.43 -8.45 -1.20
C ILE A 66 1.47 -9.58 -1.26
N PRO A 67 1.32 -10.65 -2.07
CA PRO A 67 2.35 -11.67 -2.19
C PRO A 67 3.63 -11.11 -2.81
N PHE A 68 3.54 -10.14 -3.73
CA PHE A 68 4.72 -9.48 -4.29
C PHE A 68 5.56 -8.79 -3.21
N PHE A 69 4.94 -7.99 -2.33
CA PHE A 69 5.62 -7.39 -1.17
C PHE A 69 6.11 -8.43 -0.16
N MET A 70 5.43 -9.58 -0.05
CA MET A 70 5.87 -10.68 0.80
C MET A 70 7.14 -11.36 0.27
N PHE A 71 7.34 -11.44 -1.05
CA PHE A 71 8.56 -11.95 -1.70
C PHE A 71 9.66 -10.90 -1.87
N CYS A 72 9.32 -9.61 -1.79
CA CYS A 72 10.30 -8.54 -1.69
C CYS A 72 10.99 -8.53 -0.31
N ASN A 73 12.18 -7.94 -0.29
CA ASN A 73 13.11 -7.91 0.84
C ASN A 73 12.53 -7.19 2.09
N TYR A 74 11.62 -7.86 2.81
CA TYR A 74 11.02 -7.40 4.07
C TYR A 74 11.35 -8.38 5.19
N GLN A 75 12.22 -7.98 6.13
CA GLN A 75 12.50 -8.77 7.33
C GLN A 75 11.55 -8.35 8.45
N PRO A 76 10.66 -9.23 8.95
CA PRO A 76 9.83 -8.91 10.11
C PRO A 76 10.74 -8.72 11.33
N VAL A 77 10.49 -7.63 12.06
CA VAL A 77 11.20 -7.27 13.28
C VAL A 77 11.19 -8.44 14.26
N GLY A 78 12.38 -8.95 14.60
CA GLY A 78 12.59 -9.96 15.63
C GLY A 78 12.45 -11.43 15.22
N LYS A 79 12.37 -11.80 13.93
CA LYS A 79 12.32 -13.21 13.50
C LYS A 79 13.16 -13.49 12.24
N GLU A 80 13.89 -14.60 12.26
CA GLU A 80 14.60 -15.11 11.08
C GLU A 80 13.60 -15.61 10.03
N ARG A 81 13.78 -15.22 8.76
CA ARG A 81 12.97 -15.70 7.63
C ARG A 81 13.62 -16.92 7.00
N THR A 82 12.78 -17.91 6.66
CA THR A 82 13.13 -19.09 5.85
C THR A 82 12.77 -18.92 4.36
N VAL A 83 12.00 -17.87 3.99
CA VAL A 83 11.53 -17.64 2.61
C VAL A 83 12.57 -16.87 1.79
N GLU A 84 13.00 -17.47 0.66
CA GLU A 84 14.07 -17.00 -0.23
C GLU A 84 13.77 -15.60 -0.85
N VAL A 85 14.72 -14.67 -0.72
CA VAL A 85 14.64 -13.31 -1.26
C VAL A 85 14.97 -13.33 -2.75
N ILE A 86 13.95 -13.31 -3.61
CA ILE A 86 14.13 -13.42 -5.07
C ILE A 86 14.62 -12.09 -5.68
N PHE A 87 14.29 -10.94 -5.07
CA PHE A 87 14.69 -9.60 -5.57
C PHE A 87 15.54 -8.84 -4.55
N LYS A 88 16.87 -8.84 -4.75
CA LYS A 88 17.86 -8.13 -3.91
C LYS A 88 17.92 -6.61 -4.15
N SER A 89 17.32 -6.09 -5.21
CA SER A 89 17.43 -4.67 -5.58
C SER A 89 16.40 -3.81 -4.82
N GLU A 90 16.88 -2.85 -4.03
CA GLU A 90 16.07 -1.88 -3.28
C GLU A 90 15.08 -1.10 -4.16
N TRP A 91 15.45 -0.88 -5.42
CA TRP A 91 14.69 -0.10 -6.39
C TRP A 91 13.37 -0.76 -6.75
N TRP A 92 13.31 -2.10 -6.76
CA TRP A 92 12.05 -2.78 -7.10
C TRP A 92 10.99 -2.60 -6.03
N PHE A 93 11.40 -2.57 -4.76
CA PHE A 93 10.51 -2.30 -3.65
C PHE A 93 10.00 -0.86 -3.71
N THR A 94 10.88 0.11 -3.97
CA THR A 94 10.51 1.52 -4.10
C THR A 94 9.54 1.75 -5.26
N ILE A 95 9.83 1.21 -6.45
CA ILE A 95 8.97 1.37 -7.63
C ILE A 95 7.59 0.74 -7.39
N ALA A 96 7.55 -0.50 -6.88
CA ALA A 96 6.28 -1.16 -6.58
C ALA A 96 5.50 -0.41 -5.49
N GLY A 97 6.18 0.10 -4.45
CA GLY A 97 5.61 0.95 -3.41
C GLY A 97 4.98 2.22 -3.95
N SER A 98 5.70 2.94 -4.83
CA SER A 98 5.21 4.16 -5.49
C SER A 98 3.98 3.88 -6.38
N VAL A 99 4.00 2.80 -7.17
CA VAL A 99 2.86 2.40 -8.02
C VAL A 99 1.65 2.03 -7.17
N MET A 100 1.86 1.27 -6.08
CA MET A 100 0.78 0.93 -5.15
C MET A 100 0.22 2.17 -4.46
N ALA A 101 1.05 3.10 -4.02
CA ALA A 101 0.63 4.35 -3.39
C ALA A 101 -0.20 5.23 -4.34
N PHE A 102 0.29 5.42 -5.57
CA PHE A 102 -0.40 6.19 -6.60
C PHE A 102 -1.77 5.59 -6.93
N THR A 103 -1.83 4.28 -7.21
CA THR A 103 -3.08 3.60 -7.51
C THR A 103 -4.04 3.61 -6.30
N CYS A 104 -3.54 3.49 -5.07
CA CYS A 104 -4.35 3.58 -3.87
C CYS A 104 -5.04 4.95 -3.75
N GLY A 105 -4.28 6.03 -3.87
CA GLY A 105 -4.80 7.40 -3.85
C GLY A 105 -5.80 7.66 -4.97
N TYR A 106 -5.48 7.23 -6.19
CA TYR A 106 -6.33 7.43 -7.36
C TYR A 106 -7.70 6.72 -7.23
N PHE A 107 -7.70 5.41 -6.96
CA PHE A 107 -8.95 4.64 -6.90
C PHE A 107 -9.80 4.95 -5.67
N SER A 108 -9.18 5.27 -4.53
CA SER A 108 -9.91 5.65 -3.32
C SER A 108 -10.69 6.95 -3.54
N SER A 109 -10.03 7.97 -4.09
CA SER A 109 -10.70 9.23 -4.44
C SER A 109 -11.76 9.05 -5.52
N LEU A 110 -11.49 8.24 -6.55
CA LEU A 110 -12.45 7.99 -7.62
C LEU A 110 -13.71 7.25 -7.14
N ALA A 111 -13.57 6.29 -6.21
CA ALA A 111 -14.69 5.60 -5.60
C ALA A 111 -15.59 6.56 -4.80
N LEU A 112 -14.99 7.48 -4.03
CA LEU A 112 -15.73 8.50 -3.27
C LEU A 112 -16.43 9.51 -4.18
N ILE A 113 -15.88 9.82 -5.35
CA ILE A 113 -16.51 10.72 -6.34
C ILE A 113 -17.69 10.02 -7.03
N TYR A 114 -17.54 8.75 -7.41
CA TYR A 114 -18.59 8.03 -8.14
C TYR A 114 -19.75 7.57 -7.27
N THR A 115 -19.53 7.20 -6.01
CA THR A 115 -20.59 6.67 -5.13
C THR A 115 -21.80 7.62 -4.95
N PRO A 116 -21.63 8.94 -4.71
CA PRO A 116 -22.75 9.87 -4.69
C PRO A 116 -23.26 10.22 -6.10
N SER A 117 -22.44 10.08 -7.14
CA SER A 117 -22.82 10.46 -8.51
C SER A 117 -23.79 9.48 -9.18
N VAL A 118 -23.84 8.22 -8.71
CA VAL A 118 -24.69 7.16 -9.29
C VAL A 118 -26.07 7.03 -8.62
N VAL A 119 -26.30 7.75 -7.52
CA VAL A 119 -27.58 7.72 -6.79
C VAL A 119 -28.41 8.99 -7.04
N PRO A 120 -29.74 8.93 -6.89
CA PRO A 120 -30.61 10.12 -6.96
C PRO A 120 -30.18 11.19 -5.96
N THR A 121 -30.40 12.47 -6.29
CA THR A 121 -29.98 13.65 -5.50
C THR A 121 -30.40 13.60 -4.03
N CYS A 122 -31.54 12.99 -3.73
CA CYS A 122 -32.05 12.79 -2.37
C CYS A 122 -31.13 11.93 -1.48
N TYR A 123 -30.41 10.97 -2.06
CA TYR A 123 -29.59 9.98 -1.33
C TYR A 123 -28.09 10.23 -1.41
N GLN A 124 -27.63 11.23 -2.16
CA GLN A 124 -26.19 11.49 -2.40
C GLN A 124 -25.38 11.68 -1.12
N LYS A 125 -25.96 12.36 -0.12
CA LYS A 125 -25.28 12.58 1.16
C LYS A 125 -25.08 11.27 1.92
N ILE A 126 -26.12 10.43 1.96
CA ILE A 126 -26.10 9.15 2.68
C ILE A 126 -25.13 8.17 1.99
N SER A 127 -25.14 8.11 0.67
CA SER A 127 -24.22 7.22 -0.07
C SER A 127 -22.76 7.65 0.06
N GLY A 128 -22.47 8.95 0.06
CA GLY A 128 -21.12 9.46 0.34
C GLY A 128 -20.64 9.09 1.75
N MET A 129 -21.51 9.20 2.75
CA MET A 129 -21.21 8.78 4.12
C MET A 129 -20.97 7.26 4.22
N ALA A 130 -21.80 6.45 3.55
CA ALA A 130 -21.63 5.00 3.53
C ALA A 130 -20.30 4.59 2.87
N ALA A 131 -19.89 5.27 1.79
CA ALA A 131 -18.60 5.03 1.14
C ALA A 131 -17.41 5.33 2.07
N ALA A 132 -17.47 6.43 2.83
CA ALA A 132 -16.44 6.79 3.81
C ALA A 132 -16.35 5.75 4.95
N ILE A 133 -17.48 5.26 5.45
CA ILE A 133 -17.52 4.20 6.46
C ILE A 133 -16.91 2.91 5.91
N ALA A 134 -17.26 2.51 4.69
CA ALA A 134 -16.70 1.31 4.06
C ALA A 134 -15.16 1.40 3.89
N LEU A 135 -14.64 2.57 3.52
CA LEU A 135 -13.20 2.81 3.46
C LEU A 135 -12.52 2.69 4.84
N MET A 136 -13.12 3.28 5.88
CA MET A 136 -12.60 3.17 7.26
C MET A 136 -12.60 1.72 7.77
N LEU A 137 -13.67 0.97 7.51
CA LEU A 137 -13.74 -0.46 7.83
C LEU A 137 -12.66 -1.27 7.10
N GLY A 138 -12.40 -0.95 5.82
CA GLY A 138 -11.31 -1.56 5.06
C GLY A 138 -9.94 -1.32 5.68
N ILE A 139 -9.66 -0.09 6.12
CA ILE A 139 -8.41 0.25 6.81
C ILE A 139 -8.30 -0.52 8.13
N LEU A 140 -9.36 -0.54 8.94
CA LEU A 140 -9.39 -1.27 10.21
C LEU A 140 -9.10 -2.76 10.01
N CYS A 141 -9.79 -3.39 9.05
CA CYS A 141 -9.59 -4.79 8.71
C CYS A 141 -8.15 -5.07 8.25
N GLY A 142 -7.57 -4.21 7.41
CA GLY A 142 -6.19 -4.33 6.94
C GLY A 142 -5.15 -4.22 8.07
N VAL A 143 -5.33 -3.26 8.98
CA VAL A 143 -4.45 -3.10 10.16
C VAL A 143 -4.55 -4.32 11.07
N SER A 144 -5.75 -4.83 11.32
CA SER A 144 -5.96 -6.05 12.12
C SER A 144 -5.35 -7.30 11.49
N PHE A 145 -5.26 -7.38 10.16
CA PHE A 145 -4.70 -8.53 9.44
C PHE A 145 -3.16 -8.50 9.37
N THR A 146 -2.53 -7.34 9.57
CA THR A 146 -1.06 -7.17 9.55
C THR A 146 -0.31 -8.11 10.52
N PRO A 147 -0.69 -8.25 11.82
CA PRO A 147 -0.02 -9.18 12.72
C PRO A 147 -0.22 -10.65 12.32
N VAL A 148 -1.34 -11.00 11.66
CA VAL A 148 -1.60 -12.37 11.19
C VAL A 148 -0.64 -12.74 10.07
N ILE A 149 -0.43 -11.85 9.09
CA ILE A 149 0.57 -12.05 8.02
C ILE A 149 1.98 -12.17 8.61
N ALA A 150 2.31 -11.32 9.59
CA ALA A 150 3.60 -11.38 10.28
C ALA A 150 3.81 -12.72 11.01
N ALA A 151 2.75 -13.26 11.62
CA ALA A 151 2.79 -14.57 12.28
C ALA A 151 2.96 -15.72 11.28
N ILE A 152 2.27 -15.68 10.13
CA ILE A 152 2.39 -16.70 9.07
C ILE A 152 3.79 -16.69 8.45
N THR A 153 4.31 -15.51 8.12
CA THR A 153 5.66 -15.34 7.53
C THR A 153 6.77 -15.80 8.48
N ALA A 154 6.48 -15.84 9.77
CA ALA A 154 7.38 -16.27 10.83
C ALA A 154 7.27 -17.76 11.20
N ALA A 155 6.20 -18.43 10.77
CA ALA A 155 5.94 -19.84 11.05
C ALA A 155 6.37 -20.76 9.90
N LEU A 156 6.68 -20.17 8.74
CA LEU A 156 7.25 -20.79 7.53
C LEU A 156 8.75 -20.49 7.46
#